data_AF-A0A7Z8KMS9-F1
#
_entry.id   AF-A0A7Z8KMS9-F1
#
_cell.length_a   1.000
_cell.length_b   1.000
_cell.length_c   1.000
_cell.angle_alpha   90.00
_cell.angle_beta   90.00
_cell.angle_gamma   90.00
#
_symmetry.space_group_name_H-M   'P 1'
#
loop_
_entity.id
_entity.type
_entity.pdbx_description
1 polymer ?
#
loop_
_entity_poly.entity_id
_entity_poly.type
_entity_poly.pdbx_seq_one_letter_code
_entity_poly.pdbx_strand_id
1 'polypeptide(L)'
;MKKSILLIFLVAILMFSVYAASDEDDDSTTSFSSVSLEENVSDNMRSEDTINAVPSNTLSENILMDPVPWIQQEAADKKELKDFIQANPPETTGDLRVQEYVTPYADAVQDYLRDEDFDDADEIYKTAVSWIWVSDATLNNQPDGWLTPTEFLQDTPDFDSNPVSGEIVSDCAEQANTLASLLMGSGEYDEDTLRVVMGQVTSSNINGGHAWVEVYEDGEWFPVDATVGPYYDDDLEEVVYPDNYEDIDFDYFRDENYSVVELWYYYNNKYIIDISSGTGDAPDNWYSIPHSYY
;
A
#
# COMPACT_ATOMS: atom_id res chain seq x y z
N MET A 1 -51.76 -7.90 -2.30
CA MET A 1 -50.71 -8.17 -1.29
C MET A 1 -49.58 -7.17 -1.49
N LYS A 2 -49.75 -5.97 -0.92
CA LYS A 2 -48.77 -4.87 -0.92
C LYS A 2 -49.10 -4.09 0.36
N LYS A 3 -48.23 -4.17 1.37
CA LYS A 3 -48.18 -3.41 2.65
C LYS A 3 -47.54 -4.29 3.73
N SER A 4 -46.26 -4.63 3.59
CA SER A 4 -45.51 -5.25 4.70
C SER A 4 -43.98 -5.18 4.62
N ILE A 5 -43.40 -4.30 3.80
CA ILE A 5 -41.92 -4.17 3.69
C ILE A 5 -41.42 -2.77 4.09
N LEU A 6 -42.32 -1.81 4.36
CA LEU A 6 -41.95 -0.41 4.65
C LEU A 6 -41.76 -0.12 6.15
N LEU A 7 -41.37 -1.10 6.98
CA LEU A 7 -41.23 -0.90 8.44
C LEU A 7 -39.87 -1.31 9.02
N ILE A 8 -38.91 -1.77 8.20
CA ILE A 8 -37.58 -2.14 8.69
C ILE A 8 -36.55 -1.03 8.44
N PHE A 9 -36.80 -0.11 7.50
CA PHE A 9 -35.88 0.99 7.17
C PHE A 9 -35.91 2.21 8.11
N LEU A 10 -36.79 2.26 9.12
CA LEU A 10 -36.95 3.45 9.96
C LEU A 10 -36.22 3.40 11.32
N VAL A 11 -35.47 2.33 11.61
CA VAL A 11 -34.77 2.15 12.91
C VAL A 11 -33.25 2.36 12.80
N ALA A 12 -32.65 2.28 11.61
CA ALA A 12 -31.19 2.45 11.46
C ALA A 12 -30.71 3.91 11.36
N ILE A 13 -31.60 4.87 11.11
CA ILE A 13 -31.24 6.30 10.89
C ILE A 13 -31.16 7.11 12.22
N LEU A 14 -31.41 6.47 13.38
CA LEU A 14 -31.51 7.17 14.67
C LEU A 14 -30.36 6.92 15.67
N MET A 15 -29.20 6.41 15.21
CA MET A 15 -28.06 6.08 16.08
C MET A 15 -26.74 6.81 15.78
N PHE A 16 -26.75 7.86 14.95
CA PHE A 16 -25.56 8.70 14.73
C PHE A 16 -25.91 10.20 14.75
N SER A 17 -26.20 10.72 15.94
CA SER A 17 -26.22 12.18 16.16
C SER A 17 -26.14 12.52 17.65
N VAL A 18 -25.05 12.15 18.32
CA VAL A 18 -24.61 12.80 19.57
C VAL A 18 -23.10 12.66 19.68
N TYR A 19 -22.35 13.73 19.37
CA TYR A 19 -21.27 14.28 20.21
C TYR A 19 -20.60 15.45 19.48
N ALA A 20 -21.14 16.65 19.69
CA ALA A 20 -20.40 17.91 19.56
C ALA A 20 -21.12 18.96 20.42
N ALA A 21 -20.54 19.27 21.59
CA ALA A 21 -20.81 20.49 22.35
C ALA A 21 -19.67 20.68 23.36
N SER A 22 -18.68 21.45 22.94
CA SER A 22 -17.67 22.11 23.78
C SER A 22 -18.09 23.57 23.97
N ASP A 23 -18.07 24.04 25.22
CA ASP A 23 -17.99 25.43 25.73
C ASP A 23 -18.18 25.31 27.26
N GLU A 24 -17.59 26.07 28.18
CA GLU A 24 -16.69 27.22 28.17
C GLU A 24 -16.19 27.38 29.63
N ASP A 25 -14.99 27.95 29.77
CA ASP A 25 -14.54 28.89 30.81
C ASP A 25 -14.17 28.54 32.28
N ASP A 26 -12.96 29.06 32.56
CA ASP A 26 -12.44 29.75 33.75
C ASP A 26 -12.27 29.01 35.09
N ASP A 27 -11.00 28.84 35.49
CA ASP A 27 -10.52 29.63 36.64
C ASP A 27 -9.00 29.89 36.63
N SER A 28 -8.67 31.11 37.01
CA SER A 28 -7.34 31.69 37.18
C SER A 28 -6.77 31.37 38.57
N THR A 29 -5.43 31.35 38.74
CA THR A 29 -4.68 32.08 39.80
C THR A 29 -3.20 31.66 39.92
N THR A 30 -2.33 32.54 39.41
CA THR A 30 -1.14 33.17 40.04
C THR A 30 -0.08 32.41 40.87
N SER A 31 1.18 32.70 40.48
CA SER A 31 2.40 33.00 41.29
C SER A 31 3.37 31.84 41.60
N PHE A 32 4.71 31.97 41.67
CA PHE A 32 5.66 33.08 41.73
C PHE A 32 7.02 32.72 41.07
N SER A 33 7.78 33.75 40.71
CA SER A 33 9.16 33.79 40.20
C SER A 33 10.26 33.26 41.15
N SER A 34 11.42 32.87 40.60
CA SER A 34 12.73 33.48 40.92
C SER A 34 13.84 32.87 40.05
N VAL A 35 14.50 33.68 39.21
CA VAL A 35 15.83 34.31 39.37
C VAL A 35 16.95 33.54 38.67
N SER A 36 17.63 34.32 37.83
CA SER A 36 18.82 34.16 37.00
C SER A 36 20.08 33.64 37.68
N LEU A 37 20.95 33.02 36.87
CA LEU A 37 22.39 33.31 36.88
C LEU A 37 23.02 32.95 35.53
N GLU A 38 23.56 33.97 34.86
CA GLU A 38 24.54 33.86 33.78
C GLU A 38 25.87 33.32 34.33
N GLU A 39 26.60 32.54 33.53
CA GLU A 39 27.90 32.91 32.95
C GLU A 39 28.73 31.65 32.58
N ASN A 40 29.13 31.63 31.31
CA ASN A 40 30.50 31.40 30.84
C ASN A 40 31.15 30.00 30.79
N VAL A 41 31.59 29.68 29.56
CA VAL A 41 32.96 29.29 29.14
C VAL A 41 33.17 27.87 28.55
N SER A 42 33.79 27.96 27.35
CA SER A 42 34.72 27.06 26.64
C SER A 42 34.24 25.76 26.00
N ASP A 43 34.30 25.78 24.66
CA ASP A 43 35.17 24.98 23.81
C ASP A 43 35.37 23.48 24.10
N ASN A 44 34.87 22.70 23.13
CA ASN A 44 35.64 21.71 22.37
C ASN A 44 36.02 20.40 23.10
N MET A 45 35.23 19.35 22.88
CA MET A 45 35.76 17.98 22.90
C MET A 45 34.88 17.00 22.09
N ARG A 46 35.45 16.60 20.95
CA ARG A 46 35.35 15.30 20.26
C ARG A 46 34.83 14.14 21.14
N SER A 47 33.79 13.46 20.67
CA SER A 47 33.48 12.07 21.04
C SER A 47 32.99 11.31 19.80
N GLU A 48 33.75 10.29 19.42
CA GLU A 48 33.24 9.12 18.72
C GLU A 48 32.22 8.46 19.65
N ASP A 49 31.00 8.21 19.17
CA ASP A 49 30.12 7.17 19.70
C ASP A 49 29.21 6.69 18.58
N THR A 50 29.46 5.46 18.15
CA THR A 50 28.63 4.65 17.26
C THR A 50 27.33 4.33 18.00
N ILE A 51 26.22 4.95 17.59
CA ILE A 51 24.88 4.60 18.08
C ILE A 51 24.11 4.03 16.89
N ASN A 52 23.77 2.74 16.99
CA ASN A 52 22.75 2.09 16.18
C ASN A 52 21.44 2.90 16.33
N ALA A 53 21.11 3.67 15.31
CA ALA A 53 19.85 4.40 15.24
C ALA A 53 18.83 3.49 14.54
N VAL A 54 17.83 3.04 15.32
CA VAL A 54 16.54 2.58 14.79
C VAL A 54 15.89 3.80 14.11
N PRO A 55 15.39 3.70 12.86
CA PRO A 55 14.76 4.84 12.19
C PRO A 55 13.52 5.29 12.96
N SER A 56 13.45 6.58 13.26
CA SER A 56 12.32 7.22 13.93
C SER A 56 11.24 7.55 12.90
N ASN A 57 10.11 6.83 12.93
CA ASN A 57 8.94 7.07 12.08
C ASN A 57 8.18 8.32 12.52
N THR A 58 8.55 9.49 12.00
CA THR A 58 7.60 10.57 11.71
C THR A 58 8.26 11.53 10.72
N LEU A 59 7.75 11.58 9.49
CA LEU A 59 8.24 12.50 8.46
C LEU A 59 7.13 13.52 8.15
N SER A 60 7.40 14.81 8.40
CA SER A 60 6.56 15.91 7.92
C SER A 60 7.42 17.15 7.66
N GLU A 61 7.47 17.63 6.41
CA GLU A 61 6.91 18.93 5.99
C GLU A 61 7.30 19.27 4.53
N ASN A 62 6.26 19.41 3.70
CA ASN A 62 6.10 20.34 2.57
C ASN A 62 7.23 20.45 1.53
N ILE A 63 7.20 19.55 0.54
CA ILE A 63 7.81 19.76 -0.78
C ILE A 63 6.68 20.08 -1.78
N LEU A 64 6.88 21.14 -2.56
CA LEU A 64 6.03 21.44 -3.72
C LEU A 64 6.31 20.36 -4.78
N MET A 65 5.50 19.31 -4.81
CA MET A 65 5.68 18.20 -5.74
C MET A 65 5.22 18.59 -7.15
N ASP A 66 6.00 18.21 -8.14
CA ASP A 66 5.53 18.03 -9.52
C ASP A 66 4.30 17.10 -9.51
N PRO A 67 3.41 17.13 -10.52
CA PRO A 67 2.21 16.31 -10.50
C PRO A 67 2.60 14.83 -10.50
N VAL A 68 2.70 14.24 -9.30
CA VAL A 68 2.83 12.80 -9.08
C VAL A 68 1.65 12.15 -9.80
N PRO A 69 1.86 11.06 -10.55
CA PRO A 69 0.77 10.27 -11.11
C PRO A 69 -0.32 10.00 -10.08
N TRP A 70 -1.57 10.00 -10.53
CA TRP A 70 -2.67 9.66 -9.64
C TRP A 70 -2.57 8.17 -9.28
N ILE A 71 -2.20 7.89 -8.02
CA ILE A 71 -2.14 6.54 -7.46
C ILE A 71 -3.48 6.23 -6.80
N GLN A 72 -4.09 5.09 -7.15
CA GLN A 72 -5.29 4.60 -6.47
C GLN A 72 -4.94 3.94 -5.15
N GLN A 73 -5.71 4.25 -4.11
CA GLN A 73 -5.44 3.81 -2.75
C GLN A 73 -6.70 3.18 -2.16
N GLU A 74 -6.49 2.34 -1.17
CA GLU A 74 -7.57 1.84 -0.33
C GLU A 74 -7.62 2.56 1.01
N ALA A 75 -8.79 2.58 1.64
CA ALA A 75 -8.96 3.14 2.97
C ALA A 75 -8.39 2.25 4.09
N ALA A 76 -7.75 1.12 3.75
CA ALA A 76 -7.30 0.11 4.70
C ALA A 76 -6.53 0.71 5.89
N ASP A 77 -6.95 0.39 7.11
CA ASP A 77 -6.31 0.83 8.34
C ASP A 77 -5.20 -0.16 8.75
N LYS A 78 -4.03 0.37 9.15
CA LYS A 78 -2.89 -0.43 9.65
C LYS A 78 -3.30 -1.47 10.71
N LYS A 79 -4.28 -1.14 11.54
CA LYS A 79 -4.83 -2.04 12.56
C LYS A 79 -5.66 -3.16 11.95
N GLU A 80 -6.47 -2.91 10.94
CA GLU A 80 -7.25 -3.94 10.25
C GLU A 80 -6.31 -4.93 9.55
N LEU A 81 -5.28 -4.43 8.88
CA LEU A 81 -4.21 -5.28 8.31
C LEU A 81 -3.50 -6.12 9.39
N LYS A 82 -3.13 -5.48 10.51
CA LYS A 82 -2.51 -6.19 11.63
C LYS A 82 -3.45 -7.25 12.23
N ASP A 83 -4.74 -6.94 12.36
CA ASP A 83 -5.74 -7.87 12.87
C ASP A 83 -5.96 -9.02 11.86
N PHE A 84 -5.94 -8.78 10.54
CA PHE A 84 -5.97 -9.81 9.50
C PHE A 84 -4.78 -10.78 9.61
N ILE A 85 -3.58 -10.21 9.73
CA ILE A 85 -2.32 -10.93 9.95
C ILE A 85 -2.38 -11.76 11.25
N GLN A 86 -2.92 -11.21 12.33
CA GLN A 86 -2.90 -11.84 13.67
C GLN A 86 -4.07 -12.80 13.94
N ALA A 87 -5.26 -12.56 13.39
CA ALA A 87 -6.47 -13.36 13.63
C ALA A 87 -6.38 -14.75 12.99
N ASN A 88 -5.45 -14.94 12.05
CA ASN A 88 -5.22 -16.18 11.35
C ASN A 88 -3.76 -16.63 11.47
N PRO A 89 -3.29 -16.96 12.69
CA PRO A 89 -1.91 -17.37 12.89
C PRO A 89 -1.65 -18.69 12.15
N PRO A 90 -0.52 -18.84 11.44
CA PRO A 90 -0.27 -20.00 10.60
C PRO A 90 -0.22 -21.28 11.43
N GLU A 91 -0.92 -22.32 10.95
CA GLU A 91 -0.72 -23.68 11.45
C GLU A 91 0.63 -24.16 10.89
N THR A 92 1.69 -24.01 11.67
CA THR A 92 2.93 -24.83 11.69
C THR A 92 4.26 -24.31 11.11
N THR A 93 4.34 -23.17 10.44
CA THR A 93 5.59 -22.44 10.17
C THR A 93 5.33 -20.95 10.29
N GLY A 94 6.31 -20.14 10.68
CA GLY A 94 6.11 -18.72 11.00
C GLY A 94 5.79 -17.81 9.81
N ASP A 95 5.07 -18.31 8.81
CA ASP A 95 4.75 -17.63 7.56
C ASP A 95 3.44 -16.85 7.74
N LEU A 96 3.49 -15.53 7.55
CA LEU A 96 2.27 -14.73 7.56
C LEU A 96 1.50 -14.97 6.27
N ARG A 97 0.16 -15.10 6.34
CA ARG A 97 -0.69 -15.43 5.17
C ARG A 97 -0.54 -14.50 3.97
N VAL A 98 -0.02 -13.29 4.13
CA VAL A 98 0.24 -12.38 2.99
C VAL A 98 1.23 -12.98 1.98
N GLN A 99 2.14 -13.86 2.42
CA GLN A 99 3.06 -14.58 1.53
C GLN A 99 2.34 -15.59 0.63
N GLU A 100 1.14 -16.06 1.01
CA GLU A 100 0.29 -16.95 0.19
C GLU A 100 -0.30 -16.23 -1.03
N TYR A 101 -0.26 -14.89 -1.06
CA TYR A 101 -0.78 -14.08 -2.16
C TYR A 101 0.29 -13.70 -3.19
N VAL A 102 1.56 -14.03 -2.94
CA VAL A 102 2.61 -13.93 -3.97
C VAL A 102 2.90 -15.34 -4.47
N THR A 103 2.44 -15.65 -5.68
CA THR A 103 2.39 -17.04 -6.21
C THR A 103 3.05 -17.17 -7.58
N PRO A 104 4.37 -16.87 -7.70
CA PRO A 104 5.05 -16.82 -9.00
C PRO A 104 5.01 -18.12 -9.79
N TYR A 105 4.84 -19.26 -9.10
CA TYR A 105 4.82 -20.59 -9.71
C TYR A 105 3.42 -21.19 -9.87
N ALA A 106 2.36 -20.42 -9.63
CA ALA A 106 0.99 -20.87 -9.87
C ALA A 106 0.74 -21.04 -11.39
N ASP A 107 -0.06 -22.04 -11.76
CA ASP A 107 -0.37 -22.34 -13.17
C ASP A 107 -0.95 -21.11 -13.88
N ALA A 108 -1.83 -20.33 -13.23
CA ALA A 108 -2.41 -19.12 -13.80
C ALA A 108 -1.38 -18.04 -14.12
N VAL A 109 -0.41 -17.82 -13.23
CA VAL A 109 0.68 -16.84 -13.44
C VAL A 109 1.58 -17.30 -14.60
N GLN A 110 1.95 -18.58 -14.62
CA GLN A 110 2.80 -19.15 -15.66
C GLN A 110 2.10 -19.22 -17.03
N ASP A 111 0.80 -19.50 -17.05
CA ASP A 111 -0.01 -19.47 -18.25
C ASP A 111 -0.17 -18.03 -18.76
N TYR A 112 -0.42 -17.05 -17.88
CA TYR A 112 -0.52 -15.64 -18.27
C TYR A 112 0.79 -15.12 -18.87
N LEU A 113 1.94 -15.39 -18.23
CA LEU A 113 3.26 -15.04 -18.77
C LEU A 113 3.50 -15.61 -20.17
N ARG A 114 3.09 -16.87 -20.39
CA ARG A 114 3.26 -17.55 -21.68
C ARG A 114 2.29 -17.04 -22.75
N ASP A 115 1.04 -16.80 -22.36
CA ASP A 115 -0.04 -16.48 -23.28
C ASP A 115 0.05 -15.02 -23.76
N GLU A 116 0.55 -14.11 -22.91
CA GLU A 116 0.88 -12.72 -23.27
C GLU A 116 2.24 -12.57 -23.99
N ASP A 117 3.11 -13.60 -23.95
CA ASP A 117 4.42 -13.64 -24.62
C ASP A 117 5.36 -12.50 -24.19
N PHE A 118 5.43 -12.21 -22.89
CA PHE A 118 6.27 -11.12 -22.36
C PHE A 118 7.77 -11.38 -22.56
N ASP A 119 8.46 -10.38 -23.11
CA ASP A 119 9.90 -10.42 -23.36
C ASP A 119 10.76 -9.96 -22.17
N ASP A 120 10.25 -9.03 -21.34
CA ASP A 120 10.98 -8.41 -20.22
C ASP A 120 10.07 -7.78 -19.14
N ALA A 121 10.68 -7.18 -18.10
CA ALA A 121 9.98 -6.52 -17.01
C ALA A 121 9.17 -5.29 -17.45
N ASP A 122 9.61 -4.57 -18.49
CA ASP A 122 8.91 -3.40 -19.03
C ASP A 122 7.57 -3.81 -19.67
N GLU A 123 7.54 -4.92 -20.41
CA GLU A 123 6.29 -5.44 -20.99
C GLU A 123 5.33 -5.96 -19.93
N ILE A 124 5.84 -6.66 -18.91
CA ILE A 124 5.03 -7.09 -17.75
C ILE A 124 4.39 -5.87 -17.07
N TYR A 125 5.18 -4.83 -16.84
CA TYR A 125 4.70 -3.63 -16.16
C TYR A 125 3.69 -2.84 -17.00
N LYS A 126 3.91 -2.71 -18.31
CA LYS A 126 2.95 -2.08 -19.23
C LYS A 126 1.58 -2.76 -19.18
N THR A 127 1.55 -4.08 -19.07
CA THR A 127 0.30 -4.81 -18.88
C THR A 127 -0.27 -4.57 -17.48
N ALA A 128 0.56 -4.59 -16.43
CA ALA A 128 0.10 -4.35 -15.07
C ALA A 128 -0.57 -2.98 -14.88
N VAL A 129 0.02 -1.91 -15.43
CA VAL A 129 -0.57 -0.55 -15.39
C VAL A 129 -1.80 -0.39 -16.29
N SER A 130 -2.14 -1.40 -17.09
CA SER A 130 -3.37 -1.40 -17.90
C SER A 130 -4.55 -2.05 -17.19
N TRP A 131 -4.31 -2.79 -16.10
CA TRP A 131 -5.38 -3.34 -15.27
C TRP A 131 -6.23 -2.22 -14.67
N ILE A 132 -7.52 -2.49 -14.51
CA ILE A 132 -8.46 -1.50 -14.02
C ILE A 132 -8.58 -1.64 -12.51
N TRP A 133 -8.22 -0.58 -11.80
CA TRP A 133 -8.43 -0.52 -10.36
C TRP A 133 -9.92 -0.45 -10.02
N VAL A 134 -10.38 -1.33 -9.15
CA VAL A 134 -11.76 -1.35 -8.62
C VAL A 134 -11.68 -1.61 -7.12
N SER A 135 -12.40 -0.81 -6.33
CA SER A 135 -12.43 -0.99 -4.87
C SER A 135 -13.01 -2.34 -4.47
N ASP A 136 -12.53 -2.89 -3.35
CA ASP A 136 -13.05 -4.13 -2.78
C ASP A 136 -14.54 -4.05 -2.44
N ALA A 137 -14.97 -2.87 -1.97
CA ALA A 137 -16.37 -2.61 -1.68
C ALA A 137 -17.27 -2.82 -2.90
N THR A 138 -16.79 -2.45 -4.08
CA THR A 138 -17.50 -2.62 -5.36
C THR A 138 -17.34 -4.03 -5.91
N LEU A 139 -16.12 -4.57 -5.92
CA LEU A 139 -15.84 -5.86 -6.54
C LEU A 139 -16.30 -7.05 -5.68
N ASN A 140 -16.07 -7.02 -4.38
CA ASN A 140 -16.29 -8.14 -3.47
C ASN A 140 -17.53 -7.97 -2.57
N ASN A 141 -18.24 -6.83 -2.67
CA ASN A 141 -19.35 -6.45 -1.79
C ASN A 141 -18.96 -6.47 -0.30
N GLN A 142 -17.67 -6.36 0.01
CA GLN A 142 -17.11 -6.37 1.36
C GLN A 142 -15.97 -5.36 1.44
N PRO A 143 -15.63 -4.84 2.64
CA PRO A 143 -14.56 -3.88 2.78
C PRO A 143 -13.15 -4.42 2.50
N ASP A 144 -12.93 -5.73 2.67
CA ASP A 144 -11.64 -6.39 2.40
C ASP A 144 -11.91 -7.81 1.83
N GLY A 145 -11.32 -8.12 0.69
CA GLY A 145 -11.60 -9.29 -0.14
C GLY A 145 -10.35 -9.81 -0.86
N TRP A 146 -9.28 -10.06 -0.13
CA TRP A 146 -8.00 -10.57 -0.66
C TRP A 146 -8.15 -11.73 -1.65
N LEU A 147 -7.64 -11.54 -2.87
CA LEU A 147 -7.61 -12.54 -3.93
C LEU A 147 -6.18 -12.97 -4.23
N THR A 148 -6.00 -14.26 -4.52
CA THR A 148 -4.74 -14.74 -5.07
C THR A 148 -4.54 -14.23 -6.52
N PRO A 149 -3.30 -14.19 -7.04
CA PRO A 149 -3.06 -13.89 -8.45
C PRO A 149 -3.83 -14.80 -9.41
N THR A 150 -4.15 -16.04 -9.01
CA THR A 150 -5.00 -16.93 -9.81
C THR A 150 -6.44 -16.41 -9.89
N GLU A 151 -7.04 -16.07 -8.74
CA GLU A 151 -8.40 -15.51 -8.68
C GLU A 151 -8.47 -14.15 -9.40
N PHE A 152 -7.48 -13.28 -9.18
CA PHE A 152 -7.38 -11.99 -9.86
C PHE A 152 -7.34 -12.14 -11.39
N LEU A 153 -6.41 -12.94 -11.93
CA LEU A 153 -6.23 -13.08 -13.39
C LEU A 153 -7.35 -13.86 -14.08
N GLN A 154 -7.91 -14.89 -13.43
CA GLN A 154 -8.82 -15.84 -14.10
C GLN A 154 -10.29 -15.68 -13.70
N ASP A 155 -10.57 -15.27 -12.47
CA ASP A 155 -11.95 -15.29 -11.96
C ASP A 155 -12.60 -13.90 -11.97
N THR A 156 -11.85 -12.81 -11.70
CA THR A 156 -12.41 -11.45 -11.67
C THR A 156 -13.11 -11.01 -12.96
N PRO A 157 -12.67 -11.41 -14.18
CA PRO A 157 -13.41 -11.11 -15.41
C PRO A 157 -14.85 -11.62 -15.43
N ASP A 158 -15.11 -12.70 -14.68
CA ASP A 158 -16.39 -13.41 -14.62
C ASP A 158 -17.19 -13.13 -13.35
N PHE A 159 -16.72 -12.26 -12.44
CA PHE A 159 -17.47 -11.88 -11.25
C PHE A 159 -18.77 -11.14 -11.62
N ASP A 160 -19.89 -11.57 -11.04
CA ASP A 160 -21.19 -10.90 -11.20
C ASP A 160 -21.16 -9.42 -10.73
N SER A 161 -20.26 -9.11 -9.80
CA SER A 161 -20.04 -7.78 -9.22
C SER A 161 -18.96 -6.97 -9.93
N ASN A 162 -18.22 -7.54 -10.89
CA ASN A 162 -17.24 -6.79 -11.67
C ASN A 162 -17.97 -5.71 -12.50
N PRO A 163 -17.71 -4.41 -12.24
CA PRO A 163 -18.39 -3.33 -12.96
C PRO A 163 -17.91 -3.19 -14.41
N VAL A 164 -16.76 -3.78 -14.76
CA VAL A 164 -16.16 -3.78 -16.10
C VAL A 164 -16.09 -5.22 -16.63
N SER A 165 -17.27 -5.77 -16.94
CA SER A 165 -17.43 -7.18 -17.33
C SER A 165 -16.43 -7.64 -18.40
N GLY A 166 -15.74 -8.74 -18.09
CA GLY A 166 -14.73 -9.36 -18.96
C GLY A 166 -13.30 -8.82 -18.77
N GLU A 167 -13.10 -7.79 -17.96
CA GLU A 167 -11.78 -7.24 -17.66
C GLU A 167 -11.22 -7.78 -16.34
N ILE A 168 -9.89 -7.87 -16.25
CA ILE A 168 -9.16 -8.19 -15.02
C ILE A 168 -9.18 -6.94 -14.12
N VAL A 169 -9.78 -7.07 -12.93
CA VAL A 169 -9.99 -5.93 -12.01
C VAL A 169 -9.78 -6.32 -10.55
N SER A 170 -9.22 -5.41 -9.76
CA SER A 170 -9.15 -5.45 -8.29
C SER A 170 -8.48 -4.18 -7.78
N ASP A 171 -8.26 -4.07 -6.48
CA ASP A 171 -7.57 -2.95 -5.85
C ASP A 171 -6.03 -3.06 -5.90
N CYS A 172 -5.36 -2.25 -5.07
CA CYS A 172 -3.91 -2.16 -5.00
C CYS A 172 -3.21 -3.44 -4.51
N ALA A 173 -3.83 -4.21 -3.62
CA ALA A 173 -3.22 -5.38 -3.01
C ALA A 173 -3.06 -6.50 -4.05
N GLU A 174 -4.13 -6.87 -4.76
CA GLU A 174 -4.08 -7.90 -5.80
C GLU A 174 -3.19 -7.50 -6.97
N GLN A 175 -3.23 -6.23 -7.39
CA GLN A 175 -2.39 -5.76 -8.49
C GLN A 175 -0.90 -5.83 -8.12
N ALA A 176 -0.53 -5.38 -6.91
CA ALA A 176 0.86 -5.48 -6.44
C ALA A 176 1.31 -6.95 -6.28
N ASN A 177 0.47 -7.80 -5.69
CA ASN A 177 0.75 -9.22 -5.50
C ASN A 177 0.91 -9.97 -6.83
N THR A 178 0.08 -9.63 -7.82
CA THR A 178 0.13 -10.24 -9.14
C THR A 178 1.34 -9.73 -9.93
N LEU A 179 1.62 -8.42 -9.90
CA LEU A 179 2.83 -7.86 -10.52
C LEU A 179 4.10 -8.52 -9.94
N ALA A 180 4.21 -8.62 -8.61
CA ALA A 180 5.31 -9.33 -7.95
C ALA A 180 5.43 -10.78 -8.43
N SER A 181 4.30 -11.48 -8.54
CA SER A 181 4.25 -12.87 -9.00
C SER A 181 4.68 -13.02 -10.46
N LEU A 182 4.30 -12.09 -11.33
CA LEU A 182 4.71 -12.10 -12.75
C LEU A 182 6.21 -11.82 -12.90
N LEU A 183 6.72 -10.78 -12.23
CA LEU A 183 8.13 -10.40 -12.26
C LEU A 183 9.07 -11.50 -11.74
N MET A 184 8.64 -12.23 -10.70
CA MET A 184 9.39 -13.38 -10.20
C MET A 184 9.17 -14.64 -11.06
N GLY A 185 7.95 -14.83 -11.55
CA GLY A 185 7.56 -15.98 -12.38
C GLY A 185 8.22 -15.99 -13.76
N SER A 186 8.55 -14.80 -14.31
CA SER A 186 9.32 -14.64 -15.55
C SER A 186 10.80 -14.93 -15.37
N GLY A 187 11.30 -14.80 -14.14
CA GLY A 187 12.72 -14.94 -13.79
C GLY A 187 13.53 -13.65 -13.91
N GLU A 188 12.88 -12.50 -14.09
CA GLU A 188 13.54 -11.17 -14.05
C GLU A 188 14.06 -10.85 -12.64
N TYR A 189 13.32 -11.26 -11.59
CA TYR A 189 13.70 -11.06 -10.19
C TYR A 189 13.56 -12.34 -9.36
N ASP A 190 14.30 -12.41 -8.25
CA ASP A 190 14.19 -13.48 -7.26
C ASP A 190 13.68 -12.97 -5.90
N GLU A 191 13.52 -13.90 -4.95
CA GLU A 191 13.01 -13.58 -3.63
C GLU A 191 13.89 -12.60 -2.84
N ASP A 192 15.16 -12.43 -3.16
CA ASP A 192 16.06 -11.52 -2.43
C ASP A 192 15.96 -10.09 -2.99
N THR A 193 15.56 -9.92 -4.26
CA THR A 193 15.56 -8.64 -5.00
C THR A 193 14.18 -8.07 -5.33
N LEU A 194 13.09 -8.70 -4.89
CA LEU A 194 11.73 -8.20 -5.08
C LEU A 194 10.91 -8.32 -3.80
N ARG A 195 10.14 -7.29 -3.48
CA ARG A 195 9.19 -7.30 -2.36
C ARG A 195 7.91 -6.53 -2.69
N VAL A 196 6.79 -7.02 -2.17
CA VAL A 196 5.56 -6.24 -2.03
C VAL A 196 5.66 -5.42 -0.75
N VAL A 197 5.25 -4.17 -0.84
CA VAL A 197 5.18 -3.23 0.28
C VAL A 197 3.72 -2.97 0.61
N MET A 198 3.42 -2.91 1.90
CA MET A 198 2.20 -2.30 2.41
C MET A 198 2.56 -1.12 3.29
N GLY A 199 1.86 -0.01 3.07
CA GLY A 199 2.10 1.23 3.79
C GLY A 199 1.00 2.25 3.59
N GLN A 200 1.29 3.48 3.95
CA GLN A 200 0.47 4.64 3.67
C GLN A 200 1.23 5.58 2.73
N VAL A 201 0.56 6.04 1.67
CA VAL A 201 1.13 7.00 0.72
C VAL A 201 0.21 8.22 0.57
N THR A 202 0.75 9.34 0.12
CA THR A 202 -0.02 10.53 -0.20
C THR A 202 -0.23 10.63 -1.71
N SER A 203 -1.48 10.61 -2.16
CA SER A 203 -1.87 10.83 -3.55
C SER A 203 -2.89 11.96 -3.58
N SER A 204 -2.67 12.99 -4.41
CA SER A 204 -3.57 14.15 -4.51
C SER A 204 -3.94 14.82 -3.17
N ASN A 205 -3.00 14.85 -2.22
CA ASN A 205 -3.16 15.37 -0.85
C ASN A 205 -4.09 14.53 0.06
N ILE A 206 -4.40 13.30 -0.34
CA ILE A 206 -5.13 12.32 0.46
C ILE A 206 -4.15 11.25 0.89
N ASN A 207 -4.20 10.87 2.17
CA ASN A 207 -3.44 9.76 2.70
C ASN A 207 -4.34 8.53 2.77
N GLY A 208 -3.85 7.41 2.27
CA GLY A 208 -4.58 6.14 2.24
C GLY A 208 -3.61 4.96 2.31
N GLY A 209 -4.15 3.82 2.74
CA GLY A 209 -3.43 2.55 2.70
C GLY A 209 -3.15 2.17 1.26
N HIS A 210 -1.97 1.62 1.01
CA HIS A 210 -1.55 1.27 -0.32
C HIS A 210 -0.63 0.06 -0.33
N ALA A 211 -0.69 -0.70 -1.43
CA ALA A 211 0.22 -1.78 -1.73
C ALA A 211 0.89 -1.54 -3.09
N TRP A 212 2.21 -1.75 -3.14
CA TRP A 212 3.02 -1.59 -4.35
C TRP A 212 4.18 -2.58 -4.35
N VAL A 213 4.88 -2.70 -5.47
CA VAL A 213 6.10 -3.53 -5.57
C VAL A 213 7.32 -2.64 -5.42
N GLU A 214 8.38 -3.17 -4.82
CA GLU A 214 9.72 -2.61 -4.96
C GLU A 214 10.66 -3.67 -5.51
N VAL A 215 11.58 -3.23 -6.37
CA VAL A 215 12.64 -4.06 -6.93
C VAL A 215 14.01 -3.49 -6.58
N TYR A 216 15.00 -4.38 -6.45
CA TYR A 216 16.36 -4.03 -6.05
C TYR A 216 17.31 -4.12 -7.24
N GLU A 217 17.77 -2.98 -7.74
CA GLU A 217 18.71 -2.90 -8.85
C GLU A 217 19.85 -1.94 -8.56
N ASP A 218 21.03 -2.23 -9.08
CA ASP A 218 22.22 -1.38 -8.95
C ASP A 218 22.56 -0.96 -7.50
N GLY A 219 22.10 -1.74 -6.52
CA GLY A 219 22.34 -1.51 -5.10
C GLY A 219 21.26 -0.71 -4.37
N GLU A 220 20.17 -0.35 -5.06
CA GLU A 220 19.09 0.49 -4.52
C GLU A 220 17.71 -0.13 -4.78
N TRP A 221 16.78 0.11 -3.86
CA TRP A 221 15.36 -0.21 -4.07
C TRP A 221 14.69 0.95 -4.79
N PHE A 222 13.75 0.67 -5.69
CA PHE A 222 12.81 1.67 -6.17
C PHE A 222 11.38 1.10 -6.31
N PRO A 223 10.34 1.94 -6.20
CA PRO A 223 8.95 1.53 -6.32
C PRO A 223 8.56 1.22 -7.77
N VAL A 224 7.65 0.27 -7.91
CA VAL A 224 6.98 -0.13 -9.15
C VAL A 224 5.50 -0.30 -8.81
N ASP A 225 4.65 0.58 -9.34
CA ASP A 225 3.25 0.68 -8.92
C ASP A 225 2.28 0.43 -10.08
N ALA A 226 1.49 -0.64 -9.98
CA ALA A 226 0.52 -1.02 -11.01
C ALA A 226 -0.74 -0.13 -11.01
N THR A 227 -0.97 0.67 -9.98
CA THR A 227 -2.24 1.38 -9.74
C THR A 227 -2.29 2.82 -10.24
N VAL A 228 -1.29 3.22 -11.04
CA VAL A 228 -1.27 4.51 -11.73
C VAL A 228 -2.17 4.55 -12.98
N GLY A 229 -2.71 3.38 -13.34
CA GLY A 229 -3.51 3.14 -14.53
C GLY A 229 -5.00 3.50 -14.43
N PRO A 230 -5.82 2.94 -15.33
CA PRO A 230 -7.26 3.15 -15.34
C PRO A 230 -7.92 2.70 -14.03
N TYR A 231 -9.03 3.35 -13.67
CA TYR A 231 -9.79 3.00 -12.48
C TYR A 231 -11.28 3.14 -12.72
N TYR A 232 -12.08 2.34 -12.03
CA TYR A 232 -13.53 2.50 -12.02
C TYR A 232 -13.94 3.52 -10.95
N ASP A 233 -14.62 4.58 -11.39
CA ASP A 233 -15.15 5.61 -10.49
C ASP A 233 -16.60 5.25 -10.11
N ASP A 234 -16.81 4.90 -8.84
CA ASP A 234 -18.13 4.49 -8.33
C ASP A 234 -19.19 5.61 -8.36
N ASP A 235 -18.78 6.87 -8.31
CA ASP A 235 -19.71 8.02 -8.37
C ASP A 235 -20.13 8.32 -9.81
N LEU A 236 -19.21 8.12 -10.77
CA LEU A 236 -19.48 8.30 -12.21
C LEU A 236 -20.04 7.05 -12.88
N GLU A 237 -19.90 5.88 -12.25
CA GLU A 237 -20.22 4.56 -12.80
C GLU A 237 -19.52 4.28 -14.15
N GLU A 238 -18.27 4.73 -14.29
CA GLU A 238 -17.47 4.58 -15.52
C GLU A 238 -15.98 4.38 -15.25
N VAL A 239 -15.27 3.83 -16.23
CA VAL A 239 -13.80 3.72 -16.19
C VAL A 239 -13.20 5.07 -16.57
N VAL A 240 -12.37 5.60 -15.68
CA VAL A 240 -11.58 6.80 -15.90
C VAL A 240 -10.16 6.40 -16.27
N TYR A 241 -9.63 7.02 -17.32
CA TYR A 241 -8.26 6.84 -17.78
C TYR A 241 -7.46 8.08 -17.40
N PRO A 242 -6.52 8.00 -16.45
CA PRO A 242 -5.67 9.13 -16.10
C PRO A 242 -4.88 9.65 -17.32
N ASP A 243 -4.62 10.94 -17.37
CA ASP A 243 -3.80 11.49 -18.46
C ASP A 243 -2.36 10.93 -18.38
N ASN A 244 -1.84 10.44 -19.50
CA ASN A 244 -0.45 9.98 -19.65
C ASN A 244 -0.03 8.79 -18.76
N TYR A 245 -0.95 7.97 -18.24
CA TYR A 245 -0.56 6.78 -17.47
C TYR A 245 0.30 5.80 -18.30
N GLU A 246 0.10 5.76 -19.62
CA GLU A 246 0.89 4.97 -20.57
C GLU A 246 2.35 5.46 -20.71
N ASP A 247 2.66 6.68 -20.29
CA ASP A 247 4.01 7.26 -20.32
C ASP A 247 4.80 6.93 -19.02
N ILE A 248 4.18 6.24 -18.06
CA ILE A 248 4.82 5.81 -16.82
C ILE A 248 5.52 4.49 -17.11
N ASP A 249 6.84 4.55 -17.34
CA ASP A 249 7.69 3.39 -17.55
C ASP A 249 8.02 2.68 -16.22
N PHE A 250 8.57 1.45 -16.30
CA PHE A 250 8.85 0.59 -15.15
C PHE A 250 9.74 1.24 -14.09
N ASP A 251 10.72 2.03 -14.53
CA ASP A 251 11.69 2.71 -13.67
C ASP A 251 11.31 4.16 -13.32
N TYR A 252 10.08 4.60 -13.61
CA TYR A 252 9.63 5.98 -13.39
C TYR A 252 9.93 6.47 -11.96
N PHE A 253 9.55 5.69 -10.94
CA PHE A 253 9.76 6.04 -9.53
C PHE A 253 11.18 5.74 -9.01
N ARG A 254 12.12 5.41 -9.90
CA ARG A 254 13.55 5.44 -9.56
C ARG A 254 14.02 6.89 -9.38
N ASP A 255 13.58 7.77 -10.27
CA ASP A 255 14.00 9.18 -10.31
C ASP A 255 12.91 10.14 -9.80
N GLU A 256 11.65 9.71 -9.79
CA GLU A 256 10.50 10.52 -9.38
C GLU A 256 10.06 10.22 -7.94
N ASN A 257 9.54 11.24 -7.23
CA ASN A 257 9.15 11.09 -5.83
C ASN A 257 7.90 10.19 -5.68
N TYR A 258 8.03 9.15 -4.87
CA TYR A 258 6.96 8.26 -4.46
C TYR A 258 6.60 8.58 -3.00
N SER A 259 5.50 9.31 -2.82
CA SER A 259 5.15 10.03 -1.57
C SER A 259 4.74 9.12 -0.40
N VAL A 260 5.68 8.38 0.17
CA VAL A 260 5.42 7.46 1.30
C VAL A 260 5.32 8.23 2.63
N VAL A 261 4.24 7.96 3.36
CA VAL A 261 3.99 8.51 4.71
C VAL A 261 4.46 7.53 5.79
N GLU A 262 4.11 6.25 5.64
CA GLU A 262 4.45 5.21 6.60
C GLU A 262 4.62 3.85 5.92
N LEU A 263 5.58 3.05 6.39
CA LEU A 263 5.78 1.68 5.96
C LEU A 263 5.28 0.71 7.04
N TRP A 264 4.57 -0.34 6.63
CA TRP A 264 3.98 -1.31 7.56
C TRP A 264 4.64 -2.68 7.44
N TYR A 265 4.66 -3.25 6.24
CA TYR A 265 5.20 -4.58 5.98
C TYR A 265 5.92 -4.63 4.64
N TYR A 266 6.98 -5.43 4.57
CA TYR A 266 7.49 -5.95 3.30
C TYR A 266 7.34 -7.45 3.27
N TYR A 267 7.00 -8.01 2.11
CA TYR A 267 6.85 -9.45 1.96
C TYR A 267 7.02 -9.91 0.52
N ASN A 268 7.28 -11.20 0.33
CA ASN A 268 7.06 -11.91 -0.92
C ASN A 268 6.70 -13.36 -0.61
N ASN A 269 6.78 -14.25 -1.59
CA ASN A 269 6.48 -15.68 -1.43
C ASN A 269 7.43 -16.44 -0.48
N LYS A 270 8.49 -15.81 0.04
CA LYS A 270 9.49 -16.44 0.91
C LYS A 270 9.81 -15.67 2.16
N TYR A 271 9.93 -14.35 2.09
CA TYR A 271 10.31 -13.52 3.23
C TYR A 271 9.20 -12.59 3.67
N ILE A 272 9.26 -12.18 4.93
CA ILE A 272 8.48 -11.08 5.47
C ILE A 272 9.25 -10.29 6.53
N ILE A 273 8.93 -9.01 6.65
CA ILE A 273 9.32 -8.16 7.77
C ILE A 273 8.19 -7.20 8.16
N ASP A 274 7.89 -7.16 9.45
CA ASP A 274 7.12 -6.10 10.08
C ASP A 274 8.06 -4.91 10.35
N ILE A 275 7.83 -3.80 9.67
CA ILE A 275 8.71 -2.63 9.73
C ILE A 275 8.68 -1.97 11.12
N SER A 276 7.54 -2.03 11.81
CA SER A 276 7.37 -1.38 13.11
C SER A 276 8.16 -2.08 14.22
N SER A 277 8.27 -3.40 14.16
CA SER A 277 9.03 -4.19 15.13
C SER A 277 10.43 -4.57 14.65
N GLY A 278 10.69 -4.46 13.33
CA GLY A 278 11.90 -4.98 12.69
C GLY A 278 11.99 -6.50 12.71
N THR A 279 10.89 -7.21 12.98
CA THR A 279 10.86 -8.67 13.09
C THR A 279 10.46 -9.29 11.77
N GLY A 280 11.23 -10.26 11.33
CA GLY A 280 11.05 -10.93 10.05
C GLY A 280 12.16 -11.92 9.79
N ASP A 281 12.15 -12.52 8.62
CA ASP A 281 13.18 -13.41 8.09
C ASP A 281 13.82 -12.88 6.78
N ALA A 282 13.52 -11.63 6.45
CA ALA A 282 14.03 -10.93 5.27
C ALA A 282 15.57 -10.75 5.27
N PRO A 283 16.19 -10.76 4.08
CA PRO A 283 17.63 -10.52 3.94
C PRO A 283 18.04 -9.08 4.27
N ASP A 284 19.32 -8.87 4.54
CA ASP A 284 19.86 -7.59 5.04
C ASP A 284 19.54 -6.38 4.12
N ASN A 285 19.47 -6.58 2.80
CA ASN A 285 19.14 -5.50 1.85
C ASN A 285 17.71 -4.97 2.04
N TRP A 286 16.78 -5.75 2.62
CA TRP A 286 15.40 -5.32 2.84
C TRP A 286 15.27 -4.25 3.94
N TYR A 287 16.31 -4.03 4.75
CA TYR A 287 16.32 -2.98 5.76
C TYR A 287 16.64 -1.59 5.20
N SER A 288 17.00 -1.51 3.92
CA SER A 288 17.15 -0.25 3.20
C SER A 288 15.82 0.19 2.55
N ILE A 289 15.69 1.49 2.33
CA ILE A 289 14.52 2.14 1.74
C ILE A 289 14.94 2.89 0.47
N PRO A 290 14.06 3.02 -0.54
CA PRO A 290 14.30 3.84 -1.72
C PRO A 290 14.67 5.28 -1.39
N HIS A 291 15.49 5.86 -2.26
CA HIS A 291 15.75 7.29 -2.25
C HIS A 291 14.54 8.10 -2.70
N SER A 292 13.72 7.56 -3.62
CA SER A 292 12.53 8.23 -4.16
C SER A 292 11.41 8.43 -3.14
N TYR A 293 11.52 7.89 -1.93
CA TYR A 293 10.61 8.23 -0.83
C TYR A 293 10.81 9.65 -0.28
N TYR A 294 11.85 10.37 -0.72
CA TYR A 294 12.27 11.67 -0.20
C TYR A 294 12.29 12.78 -1.25
#